data_AF-A0A6I2ILW3-F1
#
_entry.id   AF-A0A6I2ILW3-F1
#
_cell.length_a   1.000
_cell.length_b   1.000
_cell.length_c   1.000
_cell.angle_alpha   90.00
_cell.angle_beta   90.00
_cell.angle_gamma   90.00
#
_symmetry.space_group_name_H-M   'P 1'
#
loop_
_entity.id
_entity.type
_entity.pdbx_description
1 polymer ?
#
loop_
_entity_poly.entity_id
_entity_poly.type
_entity_poly.pdbx_seq_one_letter_code
_entity_poly.pdbx_strand_id
1 'polypeptide(L)'
;MLTNKKHTNISLKLLLLSIVYLVFCCLIFFSMASVVIDLIFDGKVNLTREVIIDIIVASAIAGTAGGLGSWIFAKIDERKARKSTPSDPE
;
A
#
# COMPACT_ATOMS: atom_id res chain seq x y z
N MET A 1 -21.06 26.36 11.67
CA MET A 1 -20.36 25.21 11.06
C MET A 1 -19.15 25.74 10.32
N LEU A 2 -17.96 25.59 10.89
CA LEU A 2 -16.71 25.99 10.24
C LEU A 2 -16.38 24.95 9.18
N THR A 3 -16.74 25.22 7.93
CA THR A 3 -16.31 24.43 6.78
C THR A 3 -14.82 24.64 6.61
N ASN A 4 -14.01 23.89 7.36
CA ASN A 4 -12.58 23.78 7.17
C ASN A 4 -12.38 23.06 5.83
N LYS A 5 -12.41 23.85 4.75
CA LYS A 5 -12.05 23.40 3.41
C LYS A 5 -10.53 23.27 3.40
N LYS A 6 -10.00 22.27 4.14
CA LYS A 6 -8.62 21.85 4.00
C LYS A 6 -8.54 21.28 2.60
N HIS A 7 -8.16 22.12 1.64
CA HIS A 7 -7.46 21.69 0.43
C HIS A 7 -6.14 21.07 0.92
N THR A 8 -6.26 19.92 1.58
CA THR A 8 -5.14 19.08 1.88
C THR A 8 -4.73 18.66 0.50
N ASN A 9 -3.65 19.22 0.00
CA ASN A 9 -2.82 18.52 -0.97
C ASN A 9 -2.72 17.11 -0.40
N ILE A 10 -3.50 16.15 -0.89
CA ILE A 10 -3.35 14.72 -0.58
C ILE A 10 -1.99 14.43 -1.20
N SER A 11 -0.99 14.73 -0.38
CA SER A 11 0.32 15.13 -0.83
C SER A 11 1.00 13.84 -1.20
N LEU A 12 1.77 13.83 -2.27
CA LEU A 12 2.64 12.71 -2.65
C LEU A 12 3.39 12.10 -1.45
N LYS A 13 3.65 12.89 -0.40
CA LYS A 13 4.14 12.44 0.91
C LYS A 13 3.29 11.35 1.59
N LEU A 14 1.96 11.50 1.63
CA LEU A 14 1.05 10.53 2.26
C LEU A 14 0.99 9.22 1.45
N LEU A 15 1.08 9.32 0.12
CA LEU A 15 1.24 8.14 -0.74
C LEU A 15 2.56 7.43 -0.53
N LEU A 16 3.66 8.17 -0.56
CA LEU A 16 4.98 7.58 -0.35
C LEU A 16 5.05 6.92 1.02
N LEU A 17 4.47 7.55 2.04
CA LEU A 17 4.34 6.95 3.37
C LEU A 17 3.49 5.67 3.33
N SER A 18 2.37 5.67 2.61
CA SER A 18 1.52 4.49 2.42
C SER A 18 2.25 3.36 1.69
N ILE A 19 3.00 3.68 0.62
CA ILE A 19 3.81 2.71 -0.14
C ILE A 19 4.88 2.10 0.78
N VAL A 20 5.66 2.93 1.48
CA VAL A 20 6.71 2.43 2.39
C VAL A 20 6.10 1.58 3.50
N TYR A 21 4.97 2.01 4.07
CA TYR A 21 4.26 1.23 5.08
C TYR A 21 3.79 -0.13 4.54
N LEU A 22 3.17 -0.16 3.35
CA LEU A 22 2.74 -1.41 2.71
C LEU A 22 3.91 -2.32 2.38
N VAL A 23 5.02 -1.79 1.86
CA VAL A 23 6.24 -2.57 1.61
C VAL A 23 6.74 -3.20 2.90
N PHE A 24 6.79 -2.43 4.00
CA PHE A 24 7.22 -2.94 5.30
C PHE A 24 6.28 -4.03 5.84
N CYS A 25 4.97 -3.83 5.75
CA CYS A 25 3.99 -4.85 6.12
C CYS A 25 4.13 -6.13 5.28
N CYS A 26 4.31 -5.99 3.96
CA CYS A 26 4.52 -7.13 3.07
C CYS A 26 5.82 -7.88 3.37
N LEU A 27 6.89 -7.18 3.77
CA LEU A 27 8.16 -7.81 4.17
C LEU A 27 7.98 -8.71 5.38
N ILE A 28 7.31 -8.21 6.43
CA ILE A 28 7.04 -8.99 7.65
C ILE A 28 6.13 -10.18 7.32
N PHE A 29 5.08 -9.96 6.53
CA PHE A 29 4.14 -11.01 6.16
C PHE A 29 4.78 -12.12 5.34
N PHE A 30 5.54 -11.79 4.28
CA PHE A 30 6.22 -12.79 3.46
C PHE A 30 7.36 -13.49 4.21
N SER A 31 8.05 -12.79 5.12
CA SER A 31 9.04 -13.43 6.00
C SER A 31 8.40 -14.45 6.94
N MET A 32 7.31 -14.09 7.61
CA MET A 32 6.56 -15.05 8.44
C MET A 32 6.03 -16.22 7.61
N ALA A 33 5.45 -15.95 6.44
CA ALA A 33 4.94 -16.98 5.55
C ALA A 33 6.04 -17.94 5.11
N SER A 34 7.21 -17.43 4.74
CA SER A 34 8.37 -18.25 4.35
C SER A 34 8.83 -19.14 5.50
N VAL A 35 8.94 -18.61 6.73
CA VAL A 35 9.30 -19.41 7.90
C VAL A 35 8.27 -20.52 8.17
N VAL A 36 6.98 -20.21 8.03
CA VAL A 36 5.90 -21.20 8.22
C VAL A 36 5.96 -22.28 7.14
N ILE A 37 6.19 -21.92 5.88
CA ILE A 37 6.33 -22.88 4.77
C ILE A 37 7.52 -23.79 5.03
N ASP A 38 8.69 -23.24 5.31
CA ASP A 38 9.91 -24.02 5.60
C ASP A 38 9.69 -24.98 6.79
N LEU A 39 9.00 -24.52 7.84
CA LEU A 39 8.71 -25.35 9.00
C LEU A 39 7.74 -26.50 8.69
N ILE A 40 6.75 -26.27 7.83
CA ILE A 40 5.75 -27.29 7.45
C ILE A 40 6.37 -28.33 6.52
N PHE A 41 7.18 -27.91 5.55
CA PHE A 41 7.70 -28.78 4.50
C PHE A 41 9.03 -29.46 4.86
N ASP A 42 9.97 -28.73 5.44
CA ASP A 42 11.32 -29.24 5.75
C ASP A 42 11.52 -29.53 7.24
N GLY A 43 10.62 -29.07 8.11
CA GLY A 43 10.80 -29.14 9.57
C GLY A 43 11.99 -28.32 10.09
N LYS A 44 12.60 -27.52 9.21
CA LYS A 44 13.79 -26.71 9.44
C LYS A 44 13.66 -25.40 8.68
N VAL A 45 14.06 -24.31 9.32
CA VAL A 45 14.06 -22.98 8.70
C VAL A 45 15.31 -22.85 7.83
N ASN A 46 15.15 -22.86 6.50
CA ASN A 46 16.24 -22.71 5.53
C ASN A 46 16.14 -21.35 4.83
N LEU A 47 16.48 -20.29 5.57
CA LEU A 47 16.59 -18.92 5.05
C LEU A 47 17.80 -18.78 4.12
N THR A 48 17.62 -19.20 2.87
CA THR A 48 18.62 -19.05 1.81
C THR A 48 18.63 -17.61 1.29
N ARG A 49 19.81 -17.15 0.82
CA ARG A 49 19.97 -15.79 0.27
C ARG A 49 18.99 -15.49 -0.87
N GLU A 50 18.69 -16.49 -1.69
CA GLU A 50 17.72 -16.39 -2.80
C GLU A 50 16.31 -16.09 -2.27
N VAL A 51 15.85 -16.83 -1.27
CA VAL A 51 14.53 -16.62 -0.64
C VAL A 51 14.41 -15.23 -0.03
N ILE A 52 15.48 -14.73 0.62
CA ILE A 52 15.51 -13.37 1.16
C ILE A 52 15.38 -12.32 0.05
N ILE A 53 16.07 -12.51 -1.07
CA ILE A 53 15.98 -11.61 -2.23
C ILE A 53 14.56 -11.64 -2.81
N ASP A 54 13.98 -12.82 -2.97
CA ASP A 54 12.62 -12.98 -3.50
C ASP A 54 11.58 -12.30 -2.61
N ILE A 55 11.70 -12.45 -1.28
CA ILE A 55 10.83 -11.75 -0.32
C ILE A 55 10.94 -10.24 -0.50
N ILE A 56 12.16 -9.70 -0.59
CA ILE A 56 12.38 -8.25 -0.75
C ILE A 56 11.75 -7.75 -2.06
N VAL A 57 12.00 -8.44 -3.17
CA VAL A 57 11.48 -8.07 -4.49
C VAL A 57 9.95 -8.17 -4.51
N ALA A 58 9.39 -9.26 -3.99
CA ALA A 58 7.95 -9.46 -3.94
C ALA A 58 7.27 -8.39 -3.06
N SER A 59 7.83 -8.04 -1.90
CA SER A 59 7.30 -6.98 -1.05
C SER A 59 7.39 -5.61 -1.70
N ALA A 60 8.46 -5.32 -2.43
CA ALA A 60 8.57 -4.08 -3.18
C ALA A 60 7.50 -3.98 -4.28
N ILE A 61 7.28 -5.05 -5.04
CA ILE A 61 6.23 -5.12 -6.08
C ILE A 61 4.85 -4.96 -5.45
N ALA A 62 4.55 -5.73 -4.40
CA ALA A 62 3.25 -5.70 -3.74
C ALA A 62 2.96 -4.32 -3.11
N GLY A 63 3.93 -3.74 -2.40
CA GLY A 63 3.77 -2.45 -1.75
C GLY A 63 3.67 -1.29 -2.73
N THR A 64 4.45 -1.31 -3.83
CA THR A 64 4.31 -0.30 -4.90
C THR A 64 2.99 -0.43 -5.62
N ALA A 65 2.59 -1.64 -6.04
CA ALA A 65 1.32 -1.89 -6.71
C ALA A 65 0.11 -1.51 -5.84
N GLY A 66 0.13 -1.90 -4.56
CA GLY A 66 -0.92 -1.56 -3.59
C GLY A 66 -1.02 -0.06 -3.33
N GLY A 67 0.12 0.62 -3.14
CA GLY A 67 0.12 2.06 -2.93
C GLY A 67 -0.27 2.87 -4.18
N LEU A 68 0.22 2.50 -5.36
CA LEU A 68 -0.19 3.09 -6.65
C LEU A 68 -1.68 2.85 -6.92
N GLY A 69 -2.18 1.64 -6.68
CA GLY A 69 -3.60 1.31 -6.81
C GLY A 69 -4.45 2.20 -5.91
N SER A 70 -4.10 2.31 -4.62
CA SER A 70 -4.82 3.16 -3.67
C SER A 70 -4.86 4.63 -4.09
N TRP A 71 -3.78 5.15 -4.69
CA TRP A 71 -3.75 6.51 -5.24
C TRP A 71 -4.69 6.69 -6.43
N ILE A 72 -4.70 5.74 -7.36
CA ILE A 72 -5.56 5.80 -8.55
C ILE A 72 -7.02 5.82 -8.10
N PHE A 73 -7.40 4.94 -7.17
CA PHE A 73 -8.74 4.94 -6.59
C PHE A 73 -9.07 6.25 -5.87
N ALA A 74 -8.15 6.79 -5.09
CA ALA A 74 -8.33 8.10 -4.43
C ALA A 74 -8.57 9.23 -5.45
N LYS A 75 -7.79 9.29 -6.54
CA LYS A 75 -7.96 10.27 -7.63
C LYS A 75 -9.28 10.12 -8.39
N ILE A 76 -9.75 8.88 -8.57
CA ILE A 76 -11.06 8.62 -9.19
C ILE A 76 -12.18 9.12 -8.27
N ASP A 77 -12.07 8.87 -6.96
CA ASP A 77 -13.04 9.29 -5.97
C ASP A 77 -13.10 10.83 -5.85
N GLU A 78 -11.95 11.51 -5.80
CA GLU A 78 -11.86 12.97 -5.87
C GLU A 78 -12.55 13.53 -7.13
N ARG A 79 -12.36 12.87 -8.29
CA ARG A 79 -12.97 13.29 -9.55
C ARG A 79 -14.49 13.11 -9.54
N LYS A 80 -14.99 12.02 -8.94
CA LYS A 80 -16.43 11.76 -8.78
C LYS A 80 -17.06 12.78 -7.82
N ALA A 81 -16.44 13.02 -6.67
CA ALA A 81 -16.88 14.00 -5.68
C ALA A 81 -16.97 15.44 -6.24
N ARG A 82 -16.03 15.80 -7.13
CA ARG A 82 -16.05 17.12 -7.82
C ARG A 82 -17.19 17.24 -8.84
N LYS A 83 -17.60 16.14 -9.48
CA LYS A 83 -18.74 16.14 -10.42
C LYS A 83 -20.09 16.10 -9.72
N SER A 84 -20.16 15.60 -8.50
CA SER A 84 -21.40 15.46 -7.73
C SER A 84 -21.71 16.62 -6.81
N THR A 85 -20.86 17.67 -6.75
CA THR A 85 -21.25 18.91 -6.08
C THR A 85 -22.44 19.50 -6.85
N PRO A 86 -23.65 19.58 -6.26
CA PRO A 86 -24.73 20.30 -6.90
C PRO A 86 -24.26 21.73 -7.09
N SER A 87 -24.38 22.27 -8.30
CA SER A 87 -24.50 23.70 -8.45
C SER A 87 -25.74 24.08 -7.67
N ASP A 88 -25.60 24.54 -6.42
CA ASP A 88 -26.69 25.20 -5.72
C ASP A 88 -27.19 26.29 -6.68
N PRO A 89 -28.44 26.24 -7.17
CA PRO A 89 -29.04 27.37 -7.85
C PRO A 89 -29.23 28.45 -6.78
N GLU A 90 -28.79 29.68 -7.10
CA GLU A 90 -29.11 30.87 -6.31
C GLU A 90 -30.63 31.04 -6.12
#